data_AF-A0A7S2JH62-F1
#
_entry.id   AF-A0A7S2JH62-F1
#
_cell.length_a   1.000
_cell.length_b   1.000
_cell.length_c   1.000
_cell.angle_alpha   90.00
_cell.angle_beta   90.00
_cell.angle_gamma   90.00
#
_symmetry.space_group_name_H-M   'P 1'
#
loop_
_entity.id
_entity.type
_entity.pdbx_description
1 polymer ?
#
loop_
_entity_poly.entity_id
_entity_poly.type
_entity_poly.pdbx_seq_one_letter_code
_entity_poly.pdbx_strand_id
1 'polypeptide(L)'
;SADLAVVREACADNAGWTDSDDQDCSDYSEKNFCDGYGGTGSGWSDSWGSFSDYARDGVDATKACCACGKDTTTQGACTDIAGWTDSGGDSCSVYSEKGYCDGHGGYGPGWEDSFGTFSK
;
A
#
# COMPACT_ATOMS: atom_id res chain seq x y z
N SER A 1 35.20 4.70 -17.81
CA SER A 1 33.93 4.01 -18.06
C SER A 1 32.92 4.57 -17.11
N ALA A 2 31.83 5.15 -17.62
CA ALA A 2 30.75 5.67 -16.80
C ALA A 2 29.84 4.49 -16.46
N ASP A 3 29.97 3.96 -15.26
CA ASP A 3 29.01 3.02 -14.71
C ASP A 3 27.69 3.78 -14.55
N LEU A 4 26.71 3.42 -15.39
CA LEU A 4 25.34 3.88 -15.26
C LEU A 4 24.87 3.51 -13.85
N ALA A 5 24.84 4.50 -12.96
CA ALA A 5 23.96 4.47 -11.82
C ALA A 5 22.56 4.20 -12.41
N VAL A 6 21.98 3.05 -12.05
CA VAL A 6 20.54 2.86 -12.09
C VAL A 6 19.98 4.05 -11.32
N VAL A 7 19.54 5.06 -12.05
CA VAL A 7 18.74 6.15 -11.51
C VAL A 7 17.49 5.45 -11.04
N ARG A 8 17.38 5.27 -9.71
CA ARG A 8 16.09 4.99 -9.10
C ARG A 8 15.27 6.22 -9.43
N GLU A 9 14.50 6.16 -10.51
CA GLU A 9 13.55 7.23 -10.81
C GLU A 9 12.68 7.34 -9.56
N ALA A 10 12.86 8.42 -8.82
CA ALA A 10 11.99 8.74 -7.71
C ALA A 10 10.59 8.78 -8.30
N CYS A 11 9.66 8.09 -7.63
CA CYS A 11 8.27 8.12 -8.05
C CYS A 11 7.84 9.58 -8.26
N ALA A 12 7.22 9.86 -9.40
CA ALA A 12 6.64 11.15 -9.72
C ALA A 12 5.12 11.01 -9.91
N ASP A 13 4.38 11.91 -9.28
CA ASP A 13 2.93 12.03 -9.44
C ASP A 13 2.59 12.41 -10.88
N ASN A 14 1.43 11.95 -11.36
CA ASN A 14 0.92 12.35 -12.66
C ASN A 14 0.52 13.84 -12.60
N ALA A 15 1.26 14.68 -13.33
CA ALA A 15 1.03 16.12 -13.34
C ALA A 15 -0.39 16.45 -13.82
N GLY A 16 -1.13 17.19 -12.98
CA GLY A 16 -2.49 17.63 -13.26
C GLY A 16 -3.55 16.53 -13.16
N TRP A 17 -3.21 15.36 -12.62
CA TRP A 17 -4.21 14.34 -12.31
C TRP A 17 -5.09 14.79 -11.15
N THR A 18 -6.40 14.55 -11.31
CA THR A 18 -7.39 14.60 -10.25
C THR A 18 -8.33 13.42 -10.40
N ASP A 19 -8.90 12.95 -9.30
CA ASP A 19 -9.94 11.93 -9.30
C ASP A 19 -11.29 12.49 -9.80
N SER A 20 -12.36 11.70 -9.77
CA SER A 20 -13.70 12.15 -10.20
C SER A 20 -14.33 13.22 -9.28
N ASP A 21 -13.81 13.38 -8.06
CA ASP A 21 -14.23 14.37 -7.05
C ASP A 21 -13.27 15.57 -6.96
N ASP A 22 -12.44 15.74 -7.98
CA ASP A 22 -11.45 16.82 -8.11
C ASP A 22 -10.42 16.85 -6.97
N GLN A 23 -10.09 15.70 -6.38
CA GLN A 23 -8.98 15.55 -5.42
C GLN A 23 -7.68 15.21 -6.15
N ASP A 24 -6.58 15.92 -5.85
CA ASP A 24 -5.26 15.67 -6.44
C ASP A 24 -4.34 14.84 -5.54
N CYS A 25 -3.14 14.48 -6.03
CA CYS A 25 -2.21 13.66 -5.27
C CYS A 25 -1.77 14.27 -3.92
N SER A 26 -1.76 15.60 -3.81
CA SER A 26 -1.52 16.30 -2.56
C SER A 26 -2.65 16.06 -1.57
N ASP A 27 -3.92 16.13 -2.01
CA ASP A 27 -5.08 15.83 -1.16
C ASP A 27 -5.02 14.39 -0.63
N TYR A 28 -4.73 13.44 -1.51
CA TYR A 28 -4.62 12.02 -1.13
C TYR A 28 -3.54 11.79 -0.08
N SER A 29 -2.42 12.52 -0.17
CA SER A 29 -1.34 12.48 0.82
C SER A 29 -1.71 13.19 2.12
N GLU A 30 -2.21 14.43 2.06
CA GLU A 30 -2.47 15.27 3.23
C GLU A 30 -3.63 14.73 4.08
N LYS A 31 -4.64 14.15 3.43
CA LYS A 31 -5.80 13.57 4.09
C LYS A 31 -5.57 12.11 4.49
N ASN A 32 -4.40 11.54 4.22
CA ASN A 32 -4.08 10.13 4.47
C ASN A 32 -5.11 9.18 3.83
N PHE A 33 -5.53 9.50 2.60
CA PHE A 33 -6.43 8.63 1.84
C PHE A 33 -5.73 7.37 1.35
N CYS A 34 -4.41 7.38 1.25
CA CYS A 34 -3.60 6.23 0.85
C CYS A 34 -2.70 5.74 1.98
N ASP A 35 -2.40 4.44 1.95
CA ASP A 35 -1.48 3.77 2.89
C ASP A 35 -0.01 3.79 2.43
N GLY A 36 0.28 4.24 1.20
CA GLY A 36 1.60 4.20 0.57
C GLY A 36 1.89 2.97 -0.28
N TYR A 37 1.03 1.95 -0.22
CA TYR A 37 1.23 0.62 -0.80
C TYR A 37 0.14 0.21 -1.79
N GLY A 38 -0.68 1.16 -2.24
CA GLY A 38 -1.81 0.91 -3.15
C GLY A 38 -3.13 0.60 -2.45
N GLY A 39 -3.16 0.71 -1.12
CA GLY A 39 -4.35 0.54 -0.29
C GLY A 39 -4.90 1.86 0.25
N THR A 40 -6.07 1.76 0.87
CA THR A 40 -6.77 2.87 1.51
C THR A 40 -6.13 3.20 2.85
N GLY A 41 -5.80 4.46 3.06
CA GLY A 41 -5.23 4.97 4.32
C GLY A 41 -6.29 5.29 5.37
N SER A 42 -5.84 5.75 6.54
CA SER A 42 -6.68 6.02 7.72
C SER A 42 -7.70 7.16 7.54
N GLY A 43 -7.51 8.02 6.53
CA GLY A 43 -8.48 9.05 6.17
C GLY A 43 -9.53 8.61 5.17
N TRP A 44 -9.40 7.41 4.60
CA TRP A 44 -10.40 6.85 3.69
C TRP A 44 -11.51 6.16 4.46
N SER A 45 -12.76 6.49 4.15
CA SER A 45 -13.92 5.84 4.78
C SER A 45 -14.29 4.56 4.01
N ASP A 46 -14.50 3.44 4.71
CA ASP A 46 -14.99 2.19 4.10
C ASP A 46 -16.31 2.36 3.32
N SER A 47 -17.11 3.36 3.68
CA SER A 47 -18.37 3.67 3.00
C SER A 47 -18.22 4.36 1.64
N TRP A 48 -17.01 4.84 1.30
CA TRP A 48 -16.72 5.49 0.01
C TRP A 48 -16.46 4.48 -1.11
N GLY A 49 -16.16 3.24 -0.78
CA GLY A 49 -15.81 2.21 -1.75
C GLY A 49 -14.31 2.19 -2.05
N SER A 50 -13.94 1.87 -3.29
CA SER A 50 -12.56 1.70 -3.72
C SER A 50 -12.05 2.91 -4.50
N PHE A 51 -10.74 3.08 -4.63
CA PHE A 51 -10.17 4.14 -5.50
C PHE A 51 -10.61 4.03 -6.97
N SER A 52 -10.99 2.83 -7.42
CA SER A 52 -11.49 2.64 -8.78
C SER A 52 -12.82 3.34 -9.02
N ASP A 53 -13.64 3.53 -7.98
CA ASP A 53 -14.91 4.26 -8.06
C ASP A 53 -14.68 5.76 -8.30
N TYR A 54 -13.49 6.26 -7.96
CA TYR A 54 -13.07 7.65 -8.13
C TYR A 54 -12.14 7.86 -9.33
N ALA A 55 -11.92 6.82 -10.15
CA ALA A 55 -10.98 6.90 -11.26
C ALA A 55 -11.42 7.91 -12.33
N ARG A 56 -10.50 8.77 -12.77
CA ARG A 56 -10.70 9.65 -13.93
C ARG A 56 -9.97 9.07 -15.14
N ASP A 57 -10.68 8.90 -16.25
CA ASP A 57 -10.15 8.27 -17.48
C ASP A 57 -9.49 6.88 -17.24
N GLY A 58 -10.01 6.13 -16.26
CA GLY A 58 -9.49 4.81 -15.87
C GLY A 58 -8.21 4.85 -15.01
N VAL A 59 -7.77 6.05 -14.60
CA VAL A 59 -6.63 6.27 -13.72
C VAL A 59 -7.12 6.67 -12.34
N ASP A 60 -6.96 5.77 -11.38
CA ASP A 60 -7.19 6.00 -9.96
C ASP A 60 -5.90 6.44 -9.23
N ALA A 61 -6.02 6.78 -7.95
CA ALA A 61 -4.93 7.28 -7.14
C ALA A 61 -3.72 6.33 -7.08
N THR A 62 -3.93 5.01 -7.09
CA THR A 62 -2.84 4.02 -7.06
C THR A 62 -2.01 4.00 -8.34
N LYS A 63 -2.51 4.59 -9.43
CA LYS A 63 -1.82 4.71 -10.72
C LYS A 63 -1.31 6.11 -11.00
N ALA A 64 -1.78 7.10 -10.23
CA ALA A 64 -1.45 8.50 -10.42
C ALA A 64 -0.50 9.06 -9.37
N CYS A 65 -0.61 8.59 -8.12
CA CYS A 65 0.02 9.23 -6.99
C CYS A 65 1.03 8.32 -6.31
N CYS A 66 2.20 8.89 -6.03
CA CYS A 66 3.29 8.24 -5.35
C CYS A 66 2.98 7.91 -3.90
N ALA A 67 2.28 8.82 -3.22
CA ALA A 67 1.73 8.59 -1.88
C ALA A 67 0.74 7.41 -1.86
N CYS A 68 0.24 6.99 -3.02
CA CYS A 68 -0.68 5.87 -3.20
C CYS A 68 -0.02 4.66 -3.87
N GLY A 69 1.30 4.67 -3.98
CA GLY A 69 2.05 3.50 -4.40
C GLY A 69 2.15 3.25 -5.91
N LYS A 70 1.93 4.28 -6.74
CA LYS A 70 2.09 4.25 -8.21
C LYS A 70 3.32 3.50 -8.72
N ASP A 71 4.44 3.60 -8.02
CA ASP A 71 5.70 2.96 -8.39
C ASP A 71 6.24 2.04 -7.27
N THR A 72 5.35 1.38 -6.52
CA THR A 72 5.69 0.44 -5.43
C THR A 72 6.56 -0.75 -5.86
N THR A 73 6.71 -1.02 -7.16
CA THR A 73 7.72 -1.97 -7.65
C THR A 73 9.16 -1.54 -7.29
N THR A 74 9.38 -0.25 -6.99
CA THR A 74 10.69 0.34 -6.67
C THR A 74 10.90 0.60 -5.17
N GLN A 75 9.82 0.64 -4.38
CA GLN A 75 9.90 0.47 -2.92
C GLN A 75 10.20 -1.00 -2.71
N GLY A 76 11.45 -1.33 -2.36
CA GLY A 76 12.03 -2.66 -2.49
C GLY A 76 11.05 -3.77 -2.11
N ALA A 77 11.02 -4.83 -2.92
CA ALA A 77 10.13 -5.96 -2.75
C ALA A 77 9.98 -6.30 -1.26
N CYS A 78 8.73 -6.42 -0.79
CA CYS A 78 8.46 -6.91 0.55
C CYS A 78 9.17 -8.26 0.68
N THR A 79 10.25 -8.30 1.46
CA THR A 79 10.99 -9.53 1.71
C THR A 79 10.76 -9.96 3.13
N ASP A 80 10.41 -11.23 3.29
CA ASP A 80 10.29 -11.86 4.60
C ASP A 80 11.57 -11.66 5.41
N ILE A 81 11.40 -11.30 6.67
CA ILE A 81 12.51 -11.31 7.63
C ILE A 81 12.92 -12.77 7.81
N ALA A 82 14.13 -13.12 7.37
CA ALA A 82 14.62 -14.48 7.45
C ALA A 82 14.63 -14.99 8.90
N GLY A 83 13.93 -16.11 9.13
CA GLY A 83 13.82 -16.72 10.47
C GLY A 83 12.85 -16.02 11.41
N TRP A 84 12.03 -15.08 10.92
CA TRP A 84 10.94 -14.54 11.72
C TRP A 84 9.88 -15.60 11.98
N THR A 85 9.49 -15.68 13.25
CA THR A 85 8.34 -16.44 13.73
C THR A 85 7.63 -15.60 14.78
N ASP A 86 6.31 -15.68 14.84
CA ASP A 86 5.56 -15.06 15.93
C ASP A 86 5.73 -15.82 17.26
N SER A 87 5.01 -15.40 18.29
CA SER A 87 5.01 -16.05 19.61
C SER A 87 4.36 -17.45 19.61
N GLY A 88 3.54 -17.76 18.62
CA GLY A 88 2.98 -19.09 18.35
C GLY A 88 3.93 -20.01 17.58
N GLY A 89 5.02 -19.46 17.02
CA GLY A 89 5.99 -20.18 16.19
C GLY A 89 5.62 -20.19 14.70
N ASP A 90 4.63 -19.41 14.28
CA ASP A 90 4.21 -19.33 12.89
C ASP A 90 5.13 -18.41 12.09
N SER A 91 5.59 -18.91 10.94
CA SER A 91 6.50 -18.17 10.06
C SER A 91 5.76 -17.22 9.13
N CYS A 92 6.50 -16.34 8.46
CA CYS A 92 5.94 -15.40 7.49
C CYS A 92 5.19 -16.12 6.35
N SER A 93 5.68 -17.28 5.90
CA SER A 93 4.99 -18.12 4.92
C SER A 93 3.62 -18.60 5.43
N VAL A 94 3.52 -18.97 6.71
CA VAL A 94 2.22 -19.37 7.31
C VAL A 94 1.26 -18.19 7.33
N TYR A 95 1.73 -16.99 7.68
CA TYR A 95 0.89 -15.80 7.69
C TYR A 95 0.29 -15.50 6.31
N SER A 96 1.09 -15.65 5.24
CA SER A 96 0.62 -15.52 3.87
C SER A 96 -0.34 -16.65 3.47
N GLU A 97 0.00 -17.91 3.75
CA GLU A 97 -0.83 -19.08 3.40
C GLU A 97 -2.19 -19.08 4.10
N LYS A 98 -2.24 -18.59 5.34
CA LYS A 98 -3.46 -18.53 6.15
C LYS A 98 -4.26 -17.24 5.97
N GLY A 99 -3.70 -16.25 5.25
CA GLY A 99 -4.31 -14.92 5.15
C GLY A 99 -4.39 -14.21 6.51
N TYR A 100 -3.40 -14.42 7.38
CA TYR A 100 -3.28 -13.72 8.66
C TYR A 100 -2.78 -12.29 8.50
N CYS A 101 -2.12 -11.98 7.39
CA CYS A 101 -1.78 -10.61 6.99
C CYS A 101 -2.47 -10.23 5.66
N ASP A 102 -2.73 -8.94 5.48
CA ASP A 102 -3.34 -8.38 4.26
C ASP A 102 -2.32 -7.95 3.19
N GLY A 103 -1.02 -8.03 3.49
CA GLY A 103 0.06 -7.57 2.59
C GLY A 103 0.36 -6.07 2.66
N HIS A 104 -0.42 -5.31 3.43
CA HIS A 104 -0.29 -3.86 3.66
C HIS A 104 0.16 -3.53 5.09
N GLY A 105 0.51 -4.55 5.88
CA GLY A 105 0.94 -4.40 7.27
C GLY A 105 -0.20 -4.49 8.28
N GLY A 106 -1.39 -4.91 7.85
CA GLY A 106 -2.55 -5.15 8.70
C GLY A 106 -2.99 -6.61 8.73
N TYR A 107 -4.09 -6.84 9.45
CA TYR A 107 -4.67 -8.16 9.67
C TYR A 107 -5.41 -8.63 8.41
N GLY A 108 -5.06 -9.82 7.93
CA GLY A 108 -5.79 -10.44 6.84
C GLY A 108 -7.11 -11.07 7.30
N PRO A 109 -7.97 -11.51 6.36
CA PRO A 109 -9.28 -12.07 6.66
C PRO A 109 -9.25 -13.38 7.46
N GLY A 110 -8.09 -14.02 7.56
CA GLY A 110 -7.88 -15.20 8.39
C GLY A 110 -7.50 -14.88 9.84
N TRP A 111 -7.25 -13.62 10.19
CA TRP A 111 -6.89 -13.21 11.54
C TRP A 111 -8.10 -13.24 12.47
N GLU A 112 -7.98 -13.92 13.61
CA GLU A 112 -9.03 -13.95 14.65
C GLU A 112 -8.69 -12.97 15.77
N ASP A 113 -9.70 -12.29 16.35
CA ASP A 113 -9.52 -11.37 17.48
C ASP A 113 -8.82 -12.02 18.69
N SER A 114 -8.92 -13.34 18.81
CA SER A 114 -8.30 -14.14 19.88
C SER A 114 -6.76 -14.25 19.76
N PHE A 115 -6.19 -13.99 18.58
CA PHE A 115 -4.75 -14.01 18.34
C PHE A 115 -4.04 -12.73 18.78
N GLY A 116 -4.80 -11.72 19.21
CA GLY A 116 -4.27 -10.46 19.71
C GLY A 116 -3.98 -9.46 18.59
N THR A 117 -3.03 -8.56 18.85
CA THR A 117 -2.68 -7.47 17.91
C THR A 117 -1.24 -7.60 17.43
N PHE A 118 -0.93 -7.02 16.27
CA PHE A 118 0.43 -6.78 15.78
C PHE A 118 1.10 -5.68 16.62
N SER A 119 1.25 -5.91 17.92
CA SER A 119 2.01 -5.05 18.80
C SER A 119 3.46 -5.53 18.85
N LYS A 120 4.40 -4.60 18.69
CA LYS A 120 5.84 -4.84 18.91
C LYS A 120 6.14 -5.29 20.33
#